data_AF-A0A291INB0-F1
#
_entry.id   AF-A0A291INB0-F1
#
_cell.length_a   1.000
_cell.length_b   1.000
_cell.length_c   1.000
_cell.angle_alpha   90.00
_cell.angle_beta   90.00
_cell.angle_gamma   90.00
#
_symmetry.space_group_name_H-M   'P 1'
#
loop_
_entity.id
_entity.type
_entity.pdbx_description
1 polymer ?
#
loop_
_entity_poly.entity_id
_entity_poly.type
_entity_poly.pdbx_seq_one_letter_code
_entity_poly.pdbx_strand_id
1 'polypeptide(L)'
;MFEQTDQKLSAWVGAVAAGARISFEPPGGPAAEPTVVLYLLDFKRLTSSPAVRSPQPQWLLNYLVTVQAADQTAAHKLLGTLVAAAVQQTEFEYEFVPPPIEIWQALGAKPTPAFTVRVPVTLPLAEQTVPRIKAPPQVRMGPVATFSGRLLGPGEMPLADTDVELVAAGRYTRTDAAGNFSFAGIDPNQHHRGYLIRAKRRELLVKPANSTQEPVVIHFEQLEI
;
A
#
# COMPACT_ATOMS: atom_id res chain seq x y z
N MET A 1 17.00 12.23 -7.38
CA MET A 1 15.97 13.30 -7.30
C MET A 1 16.33 14.37 -6.29
N PHE A 2 16.60 14.00 -5.03
CA PHE A 2 17.22 14.92 -4.05
C PHE A 2 18.55 15.45 -4.61
N GLU A 3 19.40 14.55 -5.07
CA GLU A 3 20.65 14.90 -5.76
C GLU A 3 20.46 15.84 -6.99
N GLN A 4 19.40 15.65 -7.78
CA GLN A 4 19.10 16.56 -8.90
C GLN A 4 18.67 17.95 -8.39
N THR A 5 17.95 17.99 -7.26
CA THR A 5 17.58 19.23 -6.58
C THR A 5 18.81 19.93 -6.02
N ASP A 6 19.72 19.18 -5.38
CA ASP A 6 20.99 19.68 -4.86
C ASP A 6 21.87 20.23 -5.99
N GLN A 7 21.96 19.52 -7.12
CA GLN A 7 22.67 19.99 -8.32
C GLN A 7 22.06 21.28 -8.86
N LYS A 8 20.72 21.36 -8.92
CA LYS A 8 20.00 22.54 -9.42
C LYS A 8 20.20 23.75 -8.52
N LEU A 9 20.08 23.57 -7.20
CA LEU A 9 20.35 24.63 -6.22
C LEU A 9 21.82 25.05 -6.24
N SER A 10 22.75 24.10 -6.36
CA SER A 10 24.18 24.39 -6.49
C SER A 10 24.49 25.19 -7.75
N ALA A 11 23.88 24.82 -8.89
CA ALA A 11 24.05 25.54 -10.14
C ALA A 11 23.50 26.97 -10.05
N TRP A 12 22.33 27.15 -9.42
CA TRP A 12 21.76 28.47 -9.16
C TRP A 12 22.67 29.32 -8.26
N VAL A 13 23.07 28.79 -7.10
CA VAL A 13 23.98 29.51 -6.19
C VAL A 13 25.31 29.80 -6.88
N GLY A 14 25.89 28.85 -7.62
CA GLY A 14 27.14 29.04 -8.33
C GLY A 14 27.08 30.12 -9.42
N ALA A 15 25.92 30.29 -10.07
CA ALA A 15 25.69 31.35 -11.05
C ALA A 15 25.57 32.74 -10.38
N VAL A 16 24.96 32.82 -9.20
CA VAL A 16 24.74 34.08 -8.47
C VAL A 16 25.97 34.51 -7.67
N ALA A 17 26.60 33.56 -7.00
CA ALA A 17 27.69 33.72 -6.06
C ALA A 17 28.98 33.12 -6.63
N ALA A 18 29.42 33.62 -7.79
CA ALA A 18 30.61 33.14 -8.46
C ALA A 18 31.84 33.19 -7.53
N GLY A 19 32.46 32.03 -7.30
CA GLY A 19 33.64 31.87 -6.44
C GLY A 19 33.34 31.63 -4.96
N ALA A 20 32.08 31.62 -4.52
CA ALA A 20 31.73 31.15 -3.19
C ALA A 20 31.73 29.61 -3.14
N ARG A 21 32.20 29.05 -2.02
CA ARG A 21 32.09 27.61 -1.78
C ARG A 21 30.64 27.26 -1.47
N ILE A 22 30.16 26.11 -1.92
CA ILE A 22 28.82 25.61 -1.61
C ILE A 22 28.97 24.39 -0.70
N SER A 23 28.21 24.35 0.39
CA SER A 23 28.19 23.24 1.34
C SER A 23 26.75 22.80 1.60
N PHE A 24 26.52 21.49 1.70
CA PHE A 24 25.26 20.90 2.14
C PHE A 24 25.29 20.42 3.60
N GLU A 25 26.43 20.63 4.27
CA GLU A 25 26.60 20.30 5.69
C GLU A 25 25.81 21.25 6.59
N PRO A 26 25.47 20.84 7.83
CA PRO A 26 24.84 21.73 8.80
C PRO A 26 25.63 23.03 8.98
N PRO A 27 24.94 24.19 9.12
CA PRO A 27 25.64 25.43 9.44
C PRO A 27 26.33 25.31 10.79
N GLY A 28 27.51 25.90 10.90
CA GLY A 28 28.39 25.81 12.06
C GLY A 28 29.30 27.04 12.21
N GLY A 29 30.45 26.85 12.85
CA GLY A 29 31.45 27.91 13.08
C GLY A 29 31.95 28.63 11.82
N PRO A 30 32.77 29.67 11.98
CA PRO A 30 33.25 30.48 10.86
C PRO A 30 34.05 29.64 9.85
N ALA A 31 33.72 29.78 8.57
CA ALA A 31 34.49 29.20 7.47
C ALA A 31 35.64 30.14 7.08
N ALA A 32 36.81 29.58 6.74
CA ALA A 32 37.95 30.37 6.28
C ALA A 32 37.63 31.12 4.98
N GLU A 33 36.86 30.50 4.10
CA GLU A 33 36.38 31.07 2.84
C GLU A 33 34.87 31.31 2.91
N PRO A 34 34.35 32.36 2.24
CA PRO A 34 32.91 32.58 2.12
C PRO A 34 32.21 31.35 1.54
N THR A 35 31.36 30.74 2.36
CA THR A 35 30.68 29.48 2.06
C THR A 35 29.18 29.68 2.18
N VAL A 36 28.45 29.41 1.10
CA VAL A 36 27.00 29.31 1.09
C VAL A 36 26.62 27.93 1.58
N VAL A 37 25.83 27.87 2.65
CA VAL A 37 25.31 26.64 3.23
C VAL A 37 23.89 26.43 2.74
N LEU A 38 23.64 25.27 2.13
CA LEU A 38 22.35 24.79 1.67
C LEU A 38 21.96 23.55 2.49
N TYR A 39 21.36 23.76 3.65
CA TYR A 39 21.03 22.66 4.56
C TYR A 39 19.57 22.24 4.42
N LEU A 40 19.28 20.97 4.09
CA LEU A 40 17.92 20.45 4.04
C LEU A 40 17.36 20.34 5.47
N LEU A 41 16.50 21.29 5.86
CA LEU A 41 15.89 21.36 7.20
C LEU A 41 14.84 20.28 7.40
N ASP A 42 13.92 20.21 6.45
CA ASP A 42 12.78 19.33 6.50
C ASP A 42 12.30 19.00 5.09
N PHE A 43 11.43 18.00 5.02
CA PHE A 43 10.65 17.73 3.83
C PHE A 43 9.27 17.23 4.25
N LYS A 44 8.25 17.58 3.45
CA LYS A 44 6.88 17.14 3.70
C LYS A 44 6.20 16.68 2.43
N ARG A 45 5.30 15.71 2.56
CA ARG A 45 4.45 15.29 1.45
C ARG A 45 3.40 16.35 1.19
N LEU A 46 3.28 16.77 -0.07
CA LEU A 46 2.17 17.60 -0.50
C LEU A 46 0.94 16.71 -0.66
N THR A 47 -0.15 17.08 0.00
CA THR A 47 -1.43 16.39 -0.17
C THR A 47 -2.03 16.77 -1.51
N SER A 48 -2.09 15.81 -2.43
CA SER A 48 -2.79 16.00 -3.70
C SER A 48 -4.29 16.19 -3.43
N SER A 49 -4.89 17.22 -4.00
CA SER A 49 -6.35 17.40 -3.98
C SER A 49 -7.03 16.19 -4.66
N PRO A 50 -8.12 15.63 -4.10
CA PRO A 50 -8.79 14.45 -4.68
C PRO A 50 -9.30 14.66 -6.11
N ALA A 51 -9.41 15.93 -6.57
CA ALA A 51 -9.80 16.29 -7.94
C ALA A 51 -8.70 16.02 -8.99
N VAL A 52 -7.44 15.91 -8.58
CA VAL A 52 -6.31 15.65 -9.48
C VAL A 52 -5.76 14.27 -9.12
N ARG A 53 -6.19 13.24 -9.86
CA ARG A 53 -5.55 11.91 -9.87
C ARG A 53 -4.15 12.02 -10.48
N SER A 54 -3.25 12.78 -9.86
CA SER A 54 -1.83 12.60 -10.14
C SER A 54 -1.40 11.35 -9.38
N PRO A 55 -1.02 10.26 -10.07
CA PRO A 55 -0.60 9.02 -9.41
C PRO A 55 0.76 9.17 -8.70
N GLN A 56 1.47 10.27 -8.93
CA GLN A 56 2.81 10.48 -8.41
C GLN A 56 2.79 11.31 -7.13
N PRO A 57 3.33 10.80 -6.01
CA PRO A 57 3.44 11.57 -4.79
C PRO A 57 4.39 12.76 -4.98
N GLN A 58 3.91 13.94 -4.57
CA GLN A 58 4.69 15.17 -4.56
C GLN A 58 5.21 15.45 -3.14
N TRP A 59 6.43 15.97 -3.08
CA TRP A 59 7.14 16.33 -1.87
C TRP A 59 7.60 17.78 -1.97
N LEU A 60 7.67 18.47 -0.84
CA LEU A 60 8.29 19.78 -0.74
C LEU A 60 9.55 19.63 0.10
N LEU A 61 10.70 19.96 -0.47
CA LEU A 61 11.98 20.03 0.23
C LEU A 61 12.20 21.45 0.73
N ASN A 62 12.58 21.63 1.99
CA ASN A 62 12.79 22.93 2.61
C ASN A 62 14.26 23.10 3.00
N TYR A 63 15.00 23.91 2.25
CA TYR A 63 16.42 24.18 2.49
C TYR A 63 16.61 25.49 3.24
N LEU A 64 17.43 25.48 4.29
CA LEU A 64 17.99 26.67 4.89
C LEU A 64 19.17 27.16 4.07
N VAL A 65 19.16 28.45 3.73
CA VAL A 65 20.26 29.14 3.07
C VAL A 65 20.88 30.14 4.03
N THR A 66 22.14 29.93 4.39
CA THR A 66 22.94 30.87 5.19
C THR A 66 24.35 31.01 4.61
N VAL A 67 25.10 32.01 5.08
CA VAL A 67 26.48 32.25 4.64
C VAL A 67 27.41 32.21 5.84
N GLN A 68 28.45 31.39 5.74
CA GLN A 68 29.56 31.33 6.70
C GLN A 68 30.79 31.99 6.10
N ALA A 69 31.41 32.91 6.83
CA ALA A 69 32.69 33.49 6.47
C ALA A 69 33.42 33.94 7.74
N ALA A 70 34.73 34.11 7.67
CA ALA A 70 35.52 34.70 8.74
C ALA A 70 35.20 36.20 8.93
N ASP A 71 34.87 36.91 7.84
CA ASP A 71 34.41 38.30 7.87
C ASP A 71 32.88 38.38 7.72
N GLN A 72 32.24 38.99 8.69
CA GLN A 72 30.79 39.19 8.71
C GLN A 72 30.32 40.14 7.59
N THR A 73 31.14 41.10 7.18
CA THR A 73 30.78 42.02 6.09
C THR A 73 30.73 41.29 4.76
N ALA A 74 31.71 40.42 4.50
CA ALA A 74 31.69 39.51 3.36
C ALA A 74 30.48 38.57 3.38
N ALA A 75 30.13 38.00 4.54
CA ALA A 75 28.94 37.15 4.68
C ALA A 75 27.65 37.91 4.34
N HIS A 76 27.46 39.12 4.88
CA HIS A 76 26.28 39.94 4.61
C HIS A 76 26.19 40.37 3.14
N LYS A 77 27.31 40.75 2.52
CA LYS A 77 27.34 41.12 1.10
C LYS A 77 26.91 39.96 0.22
N LEU A 78 27.44 38.76 0.49
CA LEU A 78 27.10 37.56 -0.27
C LEU A 78 25.64 37.15 -0.07
N LEU A 79 25.15 37.18 1.17
CA LEU A 79 23.75 36.92 1.47
C LEU A 79 22.83 37.93 0.77
N GLY A 80 23.19 39.22 0.76
CA GLY A 80 22.47 40.26 0.05
C GLY A 80 22.37 39.99 -1.46
N THR A 81 23.46 39.53 -2.09
CA THR A 81 23.44 39.10 -3.50
C THR A 81 22.49 37.92 -3.73
N LEU A 82 22.50 36.92 -2.85
CA LEU A 82 21.60 35.77 -2.95
C LEU A 82 20.13 36.17 -2.80
N VAL A 83 19.81 37.04 -1.83
CA VAL A 83 18.46 37.56 -1.63
C VAL A 83 18.00 38.37 -2.85
N ALA A 84 18.86 39.22 -3.40
CA ALA A 84 18.53 40.01 -4.60
C ALA A 84 18.23 39.10 -5.80
N ALA A 85 19.00 38.03 -5.99
CA ALA A 85 18.75 37.05 -7.05
C ALA A 85 17.47 36.23 -6.81
N ALA A 86 17.22 35.82 -5.56
CA ALA A 86 16.02 35.08 -5.18
C ALA A 86 14.73 35.86 -5.50
N VAL A 87 14.72 37.17 -5.28
CA VAL A 87 13.57 38.04 -5.60
C VAL A 87 13.31 38.14 -7.12
N GLN A 88 14.33 37.93 -7.95
CA GLN A 88 14.21 38.03 -9.41
C GLN A 88 13.80 36.72 -10.10
N GLN A 89 13.83 35.58 -9.38
CA GLN A 89 13.57 34.27 -9.95
C GLN A 89 12.27 33.67 -9.40
N THR A 90 11.53 32.96 -10.26
CA THR A 90 10.24 32.34 -9.91
C THR A 90 10.28 30.82 -9.92
N GLU A 91 11.47 30.23 -10.10
CA GLU A 91 11.63 28.78 -10.22
C GLU A 91 11.54 28.05 -8.88
N PHE A 92 11.87 28.74 -7.79
CA PHE A 92 11.77 28.23 -6.43
C PHE A 92 10.85 29.13 -5.62
N GLU A 93 10.28 28.58 -4.55
CA GLU A 93 9.58 29.37 -3.55
C GLU A 93 10.58 29.80 -2.48
N TYR A 94 10.61 31.10 -2.18
CA TYR A 94 11.51 31.66 -1.17
C TYR A 94 10.71 32.20 0.01
N GLU A 95 11.20 31.94 1.21
CA GLU A 95 10.61 32.47 2.45
C GLU A 95 11.69 33.20 3.26
N PHE A 96 11.46 34.50 3.43
CA PHE A 96 12.37 35.41 4.14
C PHE A 96 11.90 35.61 5.59
N VAL A 97 11.58 34.51 6.25
CA VAL A 97 11.22 34.48 7.67
C VAL A 97 12.40 33.88 8.44
N PRO A 98 12.91 34.55 9.48
CA PRO A 98 13.97 34.01 10.30
C PRO A 98 13.59 32.63 10.88
N PRO A 99 14.47 31.61 10.78
CA PRO A 99 14.20 30.32 11.39
C PRO A 99 14.04 30.46 12.91
N PRO A 100 13.12 29.71 13.54
CA PRO A 100 12.96 29.67 15.00
C PRO A 100 14.28 29.36 15.73
N ILE A 101 14.43 29.89 16.93
CA ILE A 101 15.67 29.75 17.72
C ILE A 101 16.00 28.28 18.05
N GLU A 102 14.97 27.45 18.17
CA GLU A 102 15.04 26.02 18.45
C GLU A 102 15.78 25.26 17.34
N ILE A 103 15.64 25.70 16.08
CA ILE A 103 16.37 25.10 14.96
C ILE A 103 17.87 25.34 15.12
N TRP A 104 18.27 26.57 15.45
CA TRP A 104 19.69 26.90 15.67
C TRP A 104 20.28 26.14 16.85
N GLN A 105 19.52 26.00 17.93
CA GLN A 105 19.92 25.21 19.10
C GLN A 105 20.10 23.73 18.75
N ALA A 106 19.18 23.14 17.99
CA ALA A 106 19.27 21.74 17.55
C ALA A 106 20.47 21.49 16.63
N LEU A 107 20.83 22.47 15.80
CA LEU A 107 22.02 22.44 14.95
C LEU A 107 23.33 22.68 15.71
N GLY A 108 23.28 23.07 16.98
CA GLY A 108 24.47 23.48 17.74
C GLY A 108 25.14 24.73 17.16
N ALA A 109 24.40 25.54 16.40
CA ALA A 109 24.91 26.68 15.66
C ALA A 109 24.46 28.00 16.29
N LYS A 110 25.24 29.06 16.10
CA LYS A 110 24.81 30.42 16.47
C LYS A 110 23.74 30.88 15.47
N PRO A 111 22.68 31.58 15.91
CA PRO A 111 21.72 32.19 14.99
C PRO A 111 22.44 33.12 14.02
N THR A 112 22.22 32.90 12.72
CA THR A 112 22.80 33.72 11.66
C THR A 112 21.71 34.16 10.68
N PRO A 113 21.92 35.29 9.97
CA PRO A 113 21.01 35.71 8.91
C PRO A 113 20.84 34.61 7.86
N ALA A 114 19.59 34.19 7.64
CA ALA A 114 19.26 33.08 6.75
C ALA A 114 17.85 33.26 6.17
N PHE A 115 17.58 32.56 5.07
CA PHE A 115 16.25 32.43 4.47
C PHE A 115 16.03 30.98 4.04
N THR A 116 14.79 30.62 3.71
CA THR A 116 14.46 29.26 3.27
C THR A 116 14.09 29.21 1.79
N VAL A 117 14.47 28.12 1.14
CA VAL A 117 14.13 27.79 -0.26
C VAL A 117 13.32 26.51 -0.26
N ARG A 118 12.12 26.56 -0.83
CA ARG A 118 11.20 25.44 -0.94
C ARG A 118 11.17 24.93 -2.38
N VAL A 119 11.46 23.64 -2.56
CA VAL A 119 11.54 23.00 -3.87
C VAL A 119 10.56 21.83 -3.97
N PRO A 120 9.54 21.92 -4.84
CA PRO A 120 8.64 20.79 -5.08
C PRO A 120 9.34 19.71 -5.92
N VAL A 121 9.25 18.46 -5.47
CA VAL A 121 9.83 17.28 -6.13
C VAL A 121 8.75 16.22 -6.33
N THR A 122 8.67 15.67 -7.54
CA THR A 122 7.74 14.58 -7.86
C THR A 122 8.49 13.25 -7.86
N LEU A 123 8.00 12.26 -7.12
CA LEU A 123 8.57 10.92 -7.11
C LEU A 123 7.86 10.07 -8.17
N PRO A 124 8.57 9.60 -9.22
CA PRO A 124 7.97 8.73 -10.21
C PRO A 124 7.60 7.40 -9.54
N LEU A 125 6.31 7.06 -9.53
CA LEU A 125 5.86 5.73 -9.15
C LEU A 125 5.97 4.84 -10.39
N ALA A 126 6.60 3.67 -10.25
CA ALA A 126 6.61 2.70 -11.33
C ALA A 126 5.15 2.33 -11.66
N GLU A 127 4.73 2.58 -12.90
CA GLU A 127 3.41 2.15 -13.35
C GLU A 127 3.34 0.63 -13.28
N GLN A 128 2.56 0.12 -12.34
CA GLN A 128 2.23 -1.28 -12.34
C GLN A 128 1.31 -1.54 -13.53
N THR A 129 1.81 -2.22 -14.54
CA THR A 129 1.03 -2.61 -15.72
C THR A 129 -0.03 -3.62 -15.28
N VAL A 130 -1.24 -3.13 -15.00
CA VAL A 130 -2.37 -4.00 -14.70
C VAL A 130 -2.76 -4.72 -16.00
N PRO A 131 -2.84 -6.07 -16.01
CA PRO A 131 -3.23 -6.79 -17.21
C PRO A 131 -4.62 -6.37 -17.66
N ARG A 132 -4.74 -5.96 -18.92
CA ARG A 132 -6.01 -5.55 -19.52
C ARG A 132 -6.98 -6.74 -19.53
N ILE A 133 -8.21 -6.53 -19.07
CA ILE A 133 -9.29 -7.51 -19.18
C ILE A 133 -9.53 -7.78 -20.69
N LYS A 134 -9.27 -9.02 -21.13
CA LYS A 134 -9.31 -9.40 -22.56
C LYS A 134 -10.66 -9.98 -23.00
N ALA A 135 -11.54 -10.34 -22.07
CA ALA A 135 -12.83 -10.92 -22.37
C ALA A 135 -13.86 -10.53 -21.30
N PRO A 136 -15.14 -10.40 -21.67
CA PRO A 136 -16.21 -10.22 -20.70
C PRO A 136 -16.32 -11.45 -19.78
N PRO A 137 -16.81 -11.27 -18.54
CA PRO A 137 -17.08 -12.38 -17.63
C PRO A 137 -18.08 -13.35 -18.29
N GLN A 138 -17.78 -14.65 -18.25
CA GLN A 138 -18.69 -15.69 -18.73
C GLN A 138 -19.66 -16.08 -17.61
N VAL A 139 -20.96 -15.95 -17.87
CA VAL A 139 -22.01 -16.44 -16.98
C VAL A 139 -22.55 -17.76 -17.55
N ARG A 140 -22.55 -18.82 -16.74
CA ARG A 140 -23.14 -20.12 -17.10
C ARG A 140 -24.36 -20.37 -16.22
N MET A 141 -25.51 -20.59 -16.85
CA MET A 141 -26.70 -21.08 -16.17
C MET A 141 -26.63 -22.61 -16.14
N GLY A 142 -26.52 -23.18 -14.94
CA GLY A 142 -26.53 -24.63 -14.72
C GLY A 142 -27.88 -25.09 -14.17
N PRO A 143 -28.29 -26.35 -14.41
CA PRO A 143 -29.44 -26.92 -13.73
C PRO A 143 -29.20 -26.90 -12.23
N VAL A 144 -30.22 -26.56 -11.46
CA VAL A 144 -30.19 -26.60 -10.01
C VAL A 144 -31.08 -27.75 -9.57
N ALA A 145 -30.50 -28.72 -8.88
CA ALA A 145 -31.18 -29.87 -8.31
C ALA A 145 -31.05 -29.89 -6.79
N THR A 146 -31.93 -30.67 -6.15
CA THR A 146 -31.80 -31.03 -4.74
C THR A 146 -31.18 -32.42 -4.66
N PHE A 147 -30.08 -32.55 -3.91
CA PHE A 147 -29.48 -33.84 -3.58
C PHE A 147 -29.98 -34.28 -2.20
N SER A 148 -30.75 -35.37 -2.15
CA SER A 148 -31.30 -35.91 -0.91
C SER A 148 -30.79 -37.33 -0.66
N GLY A 149 -30.58 -37.66 0.61
CA GLY A 149 -30.11 -38.97 1.02
C GLY A 149 -30.56 -39.33 2.43
N ARG A 150 -30.25 -40.56 2.82
CA ARG A 150 -30.52 -41.10 4.16
C ARG A 150 -29.25 -41.73 4.71
N LEU A 151 -28.92 -41.37 5.94
CA LEU A 151 -27.72 -41.82 6.64
C LEU A 151 -28.09 -42.94 7.63
N LEU A 152 -27.53 -44.12 7.40
CA LEU A 152 -27.72 -45.30 8.24
C LEU A 152 -26.37 -45.71 8.86
N GLY A 153 -26.42 -46.09 10.14
CA GLY A 153 -25.31 -46.66 10.88
C GLY A 153 -25.37 -48.19 10.91
N PRO A 154 -24.58 -48.84 11.78
CA PRO A 154 -24.54 -50.29 11.91
C PRO A 154 -25.93 -50.86 12.22
N GLY A 155 -26.29 -51.97 11.56
CA GLY A 155 -27.58 -52.63 11.74
C GLY A 155 -28.78 -51.88 11.16
N GLU A 156 -28.58 -51.11 10.07
CA GLU A 156 -29.63 -50.33 9.38
C GLU A 156 -30.28 -49.24 10.28
N MET A 157 -29.59 -48.83 11.35
CA MET A 157 -30.12 -47.85 12.30
C MET A 157 -29.94 -46.42 11.77
N PRO A 158 -31.01 -45.59 11.69
CA PRO A 158 -30.88 -44.21 11.24
C PRO A 158 -30.01 -43.35 12.15
N LEU A 159 -29.10 -42.57 11.56
CA LEU A 159 -28.26 -41.64 12.31
C LEU A 159 -28.89 -40.25 12.32
N ALA A 160 -29.59 -39.92 13.41
CA ALA A 160 -30.17 -38.61 13.64
C ALA A 160 -29.14 -37.57 14.13
N ASP A 161 -29.48 -36.28 14.00
CA ASP A 161 -28.70 -35.13 14.50
C ASP A 161 -27.20 -35.21 14.11
N THR A 162 -26.93 -35.71 12.91
CA THR A 162 -25.58 -35.94 12.41
C THR A 162 -25.27 -34.93 11.33
N ASP A 163 -24.18 -34.17 11.51
CA ASP A 163 -23.71 -33.22 10.51
C ASP A 163 -23.24 -34.00 9.27
N VAL A 164 -23.74 -33.57 8.11
CA VAL A 164 -23.43 -34.11 6.80
C VAL A 164 -22.89 -32.96 5.98
N GLU A 165 -21.65 -33.08 5.51
CA GLU A 165 -21.02 -32.07 4.68
C GLU A 165 -20.81 -32.53 3.25
N LEU A 166 -21.12 -31.66 2.31
CA LEU A 166 -20.81 -31.79 0.90
C LEU A 166 -19.54 -30.98 0.57
N VAL A 167 -18.39 -31.64 0.61
CA VAL A 167 -17.07 -30.98 0.57
C VAL A 167 -16.83 -30.16 -0.70
N ALA A 168 -17.26 -30.67 -1.86
CA ALA A 168 -17.07 -29.99 -3.15
C ALA A 168 -17.81 -28.64 -3.26
N ALA A 169 -18.89 -28.46 -2.49
CA ALA A 169 -19.67 -27.23 -2.46
C ALA A 169 -19.46 -26.40 -1.18
N GLY A 170 -18.66 -26.90 -0.23
CA GLY A 170 -18.49 -26.28 1.10
C GLY A 170 -19.80 -26.13 1.87
N ARG A 171 -20.78 -27.02 1.65
CA ARG A 171 -22.10 -26.95 2.27
C ARG A 171 -22.25 -28.01 3.35
N TYR A 172 -23.00 -27.70 4.40
CA TYR A 172 -23.35 -28.66 5.45
C TYR A 172 -24.85 -28.65 5.72
N THR A 173 -25.38 -29.78 6.16
CA THR A 173 -26.75 -29.96 6.63
C THR A 173 -26.74 -30.96 7.78
N ARG A 174 -27.88 -31.17 8.43
CA ARG A 174 -28.01 -32.15 9.52
C ARG A 174 -29.11 -33.15 9.23
N THR A 175 -28.89 -34.39 9.61
CA THR A 175 -29.89 -35.45 9.46
C THR A 175 -31.07 -35.28 10.42
N ASP A 176 -32.27 -35.58 9.94
CA ASP A 176 -33.49 -35.63 10.76
C ASP A 176 -33.56 -36.90 11.64
N ALA A 177 -34.65 -37.06 12.40
CA ALA A 177 -34.85 -38.22 13.27
C ALA A 177 -34.90 -39.57 12.52
N ALA A 178 -35.20 -39.56 11.22
CA ALA A 178 -35.21 -40.73 10.36
C ALA A 178 -33.89 -40.90 9.58
N GLY A 179 -32.89 -40.07 9.85
CA GLY A 179 -31.58 -40.07 9.20
C GLY A 179 -31.55 -39.37 7.84
N ASN A 180 -32.61 -38.68 7.42
CA ASN A 180 -32.67 -38.04 6.11
C ASN A 180 -31.96 -36.69 6.10
N PHE A 181 -31.35 -36.36 4.98
CA PHE A 181 -30.73 -35.06 4.73
C PHE A 181 -30.99 -34.59 3.30
N SER A 182 -30.87 -33.29 3.06
CA SER A 182 -30.94 -32.73 1.71
C SER A 182 -30.06 -31.50 1.53
N PHE A 183 -29.56 -31.31 0.32
CA PHE A 183 -28.86 -30.13 -0.15
C PHE A 183 -29.60 -29.57 -1.36
N ALA A 184 -30.25 -28.41 -1.19
CA ALA A 184 -30.79 -27.65 -2.31
C ALA A 184 -29.66 -26.94 -3.07
N GLY A 185 -29.89 -26.56 -4.33
CA GLY A 185 -28.96 -25.64 -5.00
C GLY A 185 -27.73 -26.31 -5.62
N ILE A 186 -27.78 -27.60 -5.94
CA ILE A 186 -26.63 -28.40 -6.40
C ILE A 186 -26.64 -28.53 -7.92
N ASP A 187 -25.49 -28.36 -8.58
CA ASP A 187 -25.34 -28.57 -10.02
C ASP A 187 -25.10 -30.07 -10.31
N PRO A 188 -26.10 -30.84 -10.78
CA PRO A 188 -25.97 -32.28 -10.96
C PRO A 188 -24.85 -32.67 -11.94
N ASN A 189 -24.41 -31.76 -12.81
CA ASN A 189 -23.37 -32.02 -13.81
C ASN A 189 -21.95 -31.80 -13.28
N GLN A 190 -21.75 -31.13 -12.14
CA GLN A 190 -20.42 -30.95 -11.55
C GLN A 190 -19.88 -32.20 -10.84
N HIS A 191 -20.70 -33.24 -10.67
CA HIS A 191 -20.45 -34.30 -9.68
C HIS A 191 -20.19 -35.70 -10.27
N HIS A 192 -19.69 -35.81 -11.50
CA HIS A 192 -19.31 -37.10 -12.12
C HIS A 192 -18.28 -37.92 -11.31
N ARG A 193 -17.66 -37.34 -10.27
CA ARG A 193 -16.66 -37.98 -9.40
C ARG A 193 -17.20 -38.48 -8.05
N GLY A 194 -18.47 -38.26 -7.74
CA GLY A 194 -19.01 -38.55 -6.41
C GLY A 194 -19.15 -37.33 -5.50
N TYR A 195 -19.90 -37.50 -4.43
CA TYR A 195 -20.05 -36.58 -3.32
C TYR A 195 -19.23 -37.09 -2.15
N LEU A 196 -18.25 -36.30 -1.70
CA LEU A 196 -17.54 -36.60 -0.47
C LEU A 196 -18.40 -36.12 0.69
N ILE A 197 -18.85 -37.06 1.51
CA ILE A 197 -19.73 -36.84 2.65
C ILE A 197 -18.96 -37.04 3.94
N ARG A 198 -18.97 -36.02 4.81
CA ARG A 198 -18.39 -36.12 6.15
C ARG A 198 -19.49 -36.22 7.19
N ALA A 199 -19.42 -37.26 8.03
CA ALA A 199 -20.33 -37.50 9.15
C ALA A 199 -19.55 -38.05 10.36
N LYS A 200 -19.82 -37.52 11.56
CA LYS A 200 -19.13 -37.89 12.82
C LYS A 200 -17.59 -37.97 12.67
N ARG A 201 -16.99 -36.98 11.99
CA ARG A 201 -15.54 -36.86 11.68
C ARG A 201 -14.96 -37.97 10.79
N ARG A 202 -15.80 -38.73 10.09
CA ARG A 202 -15.38 -39.68 9.06
C ARG A 202 -15.84 -39.21 7.69
N GLU A 203 -15.04 -39.51 6.67
CA GLU A 203 -15.30 -39.12 5.29
C GLU A 203 -15.60 -40.35 4.44
N LEU A 204 -16.64 -40.27 3.62
CA LEU A 204 -17.05 -41.32 2.71
C LEU A 204 -17.34 -40.73 1.33
N LEU A 205 -16.70 -41.28 0.30
CA LEU A 205 -16.96 -40.89 -1.09
C LEU A 205 -18.15 -41.68 -1.62
N VAL A 206 -19.28 -41.01 -1.85
CA VAL A 206 -20.51 -41.60 -2.39
C VAL A 206 -20.64 -41.26 -3.86
N LYS A 207 -20.58 -42.26 -4.74
CA LYS A 207 -20.82 -42.03 -6.18
C LYS A 207 -22.32 -41.85 -6.40
N PRO A 208 -22.79 -40.83 -7.13
CA PRO A 208 -24.20 -40.73 -7.47
C PRO A 208 -24.59 -41.95 -8.28
N ALA A 209 -25.51 -42.77 -7.76
CA ALA A 209 -26.20 -43.73 -8.59
C ALA A 209 -27.04 -42.96 -9.61
N ASN A 210 -27.08 -43.45 -10.86
CA ASN A 210 -27.83 -42.84 -11.94
C ASN A 210 -29.25 -42.49 -11.48
N SER A 211 -29.60 -41.21 -11.60
CA SER A 211 -30.86 -40.64 -11.17
C SER A 211 -32.05 -41.34 -11.82
N THR A 212 -32.97 -41.90 -11.02
CA THR A 212 -34.42 -41.82 -11.29
C THR A 212 -35.32 -42.29 -10.14
N GLN A 213 -34.81 -42.89 -9.05
CA GLN A 213 -35.65 -43.26 -7.90
C GLN A 213 -34.94 -43.00 -6.57
N GLU A 214 -35.57 -42.13 -5.75
CA GLU A 214 -35.57 -42.12 -4.28
C GLU A 214 -34.21 -41.97 -3.54
N PRO A 215 -34.20 -41.47 -2.28
CA PRO A 215 -33.00 -40.85 -1.69
C PRO A 215 -31.81 -41.79 -1.62
N VAL A 216 -30.60 -41.26 -1.87
CA VAL A 216 -29.36 -42.03 -1.79
C VAL A 216 -29.17 -42.52 -0.36
N VAL A 217 -29.22 -43.84 -0.16
CA VAL A 217 -28.96 -44.46 1.15
C VAL A 217 -27.46 -44.64 1.33
N ILE A 218 -26.93 -44.19 2.46
CA ILE A 218 -25.52 -44.22 2.78
C ILE A 218 -25.31 -44.96 4.09
N HIS A 219 -24.56 -46.06 4.02
CA HIS A 219 -24.22 -46.91 5.16
C HIS A 219 -22.86 -46.55 5.76
N PHE A 220 -22.85 -46.20 7.04
CA PHE A 220 -21.66 -46.00 7.87
C PHE A 220 -21.52 -47.19 8.84
N GLU A 221 -21.02 -48.32 8.34
CA GLU A 221 -20.95 -49.57 9.12
C GLU A 221 -19.82 -49.61 10.16
N GLN A 222 -18.91 -48.64 10.15
CA GLN A 222 -17.80 -48.58 11.11
C GLN A 222 -17.98 -47.47 12.15
N LEU A 223 -19.16 -47.33 12.74
CA LEU A 223 -19.33 -46.49 13.93
C LEU A 223 -19.07 -47.36 15.17
N GLU A 224 -17.92 -47.18 15.82
CA GLU A 224 -17.79 -47.60 17.21
C GLU A 224 -18.65 -46.64 18.04
N ILE A 225 -19.63 -47.20 18.76
CA ILE A 225 -20.52 -46.48 19.68
C ILE A 225 -19.76 -46.21 20.98
#